data_AF-A0A225UCL3-F1
#
_entry.id   AF-A0A225UCL3-F1
#
_cell.length_a   1.000
_cell.length_b   1.000
_cell.length_c   1.000
_cell.angle_alpha   90.00
_cell.angle_beta   90.00
_cell.angle_gamma   90.00
#
_symmetry.space_group_name_H-M   'P 1'
#
loop_
_entity.id
_entity.type
_entity.pdbx_description
1 polymer ?
#
loop_
_entity_poly.entity_id
_entity_poly.type
_entity_poly.pdbx_seq_one_letter_code
_entity_poly.pdbx_strand_id
1 'polypeptide(L)'
;VIINFKSKDTKDVTVNIFSGGDKIDEVELKAGGTAQWISNTTALGGKTLYLDRWRPGLFGLPGTGGGSLVLWVPIARDKGHLEINAQLNVS
;
A
#
# COMPACT_ATOMS: atom_id res chain seq x y z
N VAL A 1 -10.86 1.68 6.56
CA VAL A 1 -9.83 0.90 5.86
C VAL A 1 -8.50 1.32 6.45
N ILE A 2 -7.82 0.43 7.14
CA ILE A 2 -6.54 0.70 7.79
C ILE A 2 -5.53 -0.30 7.25
N ILE A 3 -4.38 0.17 6.79
CA ILE A 3 -3.27 -0.67 6.38
C ILE A 3 -2.07 -0.32 7.25
N ASN A 4 -1.67 -1.28 8.07
CA ASN A 4 -0.49 -1.21 8.89
C ASN A 4 0.67 -1.86 8.12
N PHE A 5 1.64 -1.06 7.72
CA PHE A 5 2.82 -1.53 7.00
C PHE A 5 3.95 -1.87 7.96
N LYS A 6 4.63 -2.99 7.69
CA LYS A 6 5.90 -3.34 8.32
C LYS A 6 6.94 -3.65 7.26
N SER A 7 8.03 -2.89 7.25
CA SER A 7 9.17 -3.17 6.39
C SER A 7 10.10 -4.18 7.03
N LYS A 8 10.42 -5.24 6.27
CA LYS A 8 11.63 -6.06 6.44
C LYS A 8 12.68 -5.74 5.37
N ASP A 9 12.45 -4.72 4.55
CA ASP A 9 13.42 -4.26 3.57
C ASP A 9 14.63 -3.64 4.28
N THR A 10 15.80 -3.78 3.65
CA THR A 10 17.08 -3.23 4.12
C THR A 10 17.27 -1.77 3.71
N LYS A 11 16.33 -1.20 2.95
CA LYS A 11 16.43 0.14 2.40
C LYS A 11 15.03 0.83 2.40
N ASP A 12 14.97 2.16 2.24
CA ASP A 12 13.72 2.95 2.25
C ASP A 12 12.87 2.81 0.98
N VAL A 13 11.60 2.41 1.07
CA VAL A 13 10.71 2.29 -0.09
C VAL A 13 9.53 3.22 -0.03
N THR A 14 8.88 3.39 -1.17
CA THR A 14 7.56 4.00 -1.26
C THR A 14 6.56 2.95 -1.71
N VAL A 15 5.37 2.95 -1.11
CA VAL A 15 4.23 2.15 -1.56
C VAL A 15 3.22 3.08 -2.22
N ASN A 16 3.01 2.93 -3.52
CA ASN A 16 1.92 3.61 -4.20
C ASN A 16 0.60 2.92 -3.87
N ILE A 17 -0.45 3.71 -3.64
CA ILE A 17 -1.80 3.25 -3.39
C ILE A 17 -2.66 3.63 -4.59
N PHE A 18 -3.19 2.65 -5.30
CA PHE A 18 -4.06 2.83 -6.45
C PHE A 18 -5.47 2.32 -6.16
N SER A 19 -6.46 2.94 -6.79
CA SER A 19 -7.84 2.44 -6.80
C SER A 19 -8.48 2.71 -8.15
N GLY A 20 -9.04 1.67 -8.78
CA GLY A 20 -9.71 1.82 -10.09
C GLY A 20 -8.78 2.21 -11.24
N GLY A 21 -7.46 2.05 -11.10
CA GLY A 21 -6.46 2.41 -12.10
C GLY A 21 -5.70 3.70 -11.80
N ASP A 22 -6.25 4.57 -10.96
CA ASP A 22 -5.63 5.84 -10.60
C ASP A 22 -4.86 5.76 -9.29
N LYS A 23 -3.73 6.46 -9.21
CA LYS A 23 -2.99 6.64 -7.95
C LYS A 23 -3.77 7.58 -7.06
N ILE A 24 -4.12 7.13 -5.88
CA ILE A 24 -4.88 7.91 -4.89
C ILE A 24 -4.01 8.39 -3.73
N ASP A 25 -2.89 7.71 -3.47
CA ASP A 25 -1.96 8.09 -2.41
C ASP A 25 -0.58 7.41 -2.56
N GLU A 26 0.36 7.77 -1.69
CA GLU A 26 1.62 7.06 -1.48
C GLU A 26 2.06 7.08 -0.01
N VAL A 27 2.81 6.05 0.38
CA VAL A 27 3.33 5.90 1.74
C VAL A 27 4.83 5.68 1.67
N GLU A 28 5.59 6.60 2.25
CA GLU A 28 7.02 6.38 2.50
C GLU A 28 7.23 5.44 3.68
N LEU A 29 8.10 4.45 3.51
CA LEU A 29 8.40 3.46 4.52
C LEU A 29 9.91 3.25 4.64
N LYS A 30 10.46 3.64 5.80
CA LYS A 30 11.87 3.48 6.12
C LYS A 30 12.28 2.01 6.22
N ALA A 31 13.55 1.72 5.95
CA ALA A 31 14.14 0.39 6.18
C ALA A 31 13.83 -0.12 7.60
N GLY A 32 13.29 -1.34 7.71
CA GLY A 32 12.87 -1.93 9.01
C GLY A 32 11.69 -1.24 9.71
N GLY A 33 11.19 -0.12 9.17
CA GLY A 33 10.20 0.75 9.77
C GLY A 33 8.76 0.27 9.67
N THR A 34 7.85 1.09 10.18
CA THR A 34 6.40 0.91 10.08
C THR A 34 5.75 2.20 9.61
N ALA A 35 4.63 2.08 8.90
CA ALA A 35 3.78 3.21 8.54
C ALA A 35 2.32 2.77 8.60
N GLN A 36 1.42 3.73 8.68
CA GLN A 36 -0.01 3.47 8.65
C GLN A 36 -0.65 4.31 7.55
N TRP A 37 -1.51 3.67 6.78
CA TRP A 37 -2.38 4.34 5.82
C TRP A 37 -3.83 4.14 6.22
N ILE A 38 -4.60 5.23 6.24
CA ILE A 38 -5.98 5.24 6.71
C ILE A 38 -6.87 5.85 5.63
N SER A 39 -7.93 5.13 5.31
CA SER A 39 -9.05 5.59 4.50
C SER A 39 -10.35 5.00 5.05
N ASN A 40 -11.45 5.06 4.31
CA ASN A 40 -12.77 4.62 4.77
C ASN A 40 -13.49 3.74 3.74
N THR A 41 -14.41 2.89 4.23
CA THR A 41 -15.18 1.97 3.39
C THR A 41 -16.25 2.68 2.55
N THR A 42 -16.63 3.92 2.89
CA THR A 42 -17.54 4.72 2.07
C THR A 42 -16.88 5.15 0.75
N ALA A 43 -15.60 5.52 0.79
CA ALA A 43 -14.83 5.93 -0.37
C ALA A 43 -14.35 4.75 -1.21
N LEU A 44 -13.94 3.66 -0.55
CA LEU A 44 -13.27 2.53 -1.20
C LEU A 44 -14.13 1.28 -1.36
N GLY A 45 -15.28 1.19 -0.67
CA GLY A 45 -16.14 0.01 -0.72
C GLY A 45 -16.52 -0.34 -2.16
N GLY A 46 -16.30 -1.60 -2.53
CA GLY A 46 -16.59 -2.10 -3.88
C GLY A 46 -15.47 -1.84 -4.89
N LYS A 47 -14.45 -1.05 -4.54
CA LYS A 47 -13.30 -0.78 -5.41
C LYS A 47 -12.17 -1.78 -5.15
N THR A 48 -11.37 -1.98 -6.18
CA THR A 48 -10.08 -2.67 -6.07
C THR A 48 -9.04 -1.69 -5.56
N LEU A 49 -8.29 -2.10 -4.54
CA LEU A 49 -7.09 -1.43 -4.07
C LEU A 49 -5.87 -2.18 -4.59
N TYR A 50 -4.93 -1.46 -5.20
CA TYR A 50 -3.66 -2.00 -5.67
C TYR A 50 -2.52 -1.26 -4.99
N LEU A 51 -1.63 -2.02 -4.35
CA LEU A 51 -0.46 -1.52 -3.65
C LEU A 51 0.78 -1.94 -4.42
N ASP A 52 1.62 -0.97 -4.78
CA ASP A 52 2.83 -1.20 -5.55
C ASP A 52 4.04 -0.64 -4.81
N ARG A 53 4.95 -1.53 -4.39
CA ARG A 53 6.20 -1.14 -3.76
C ARG A 53 7.19 -0.74 -4.84
N TRP A 54 7.79 0.44 -4.69
CA TRP A 54 8.86 0.89 -5.57
C TRP A 54 9.99 1.60 -4.81
N ARG A 55 11.13 1.73 -5.50
CA ARG A 55 12.32 2.46 -5.05
C ARG A 55 13.05 3.04 -6.27
N PRO A 56 13.64 4.24 -6.18
CA PRO A 56 14.54 4.73 -7.22
C PRO A 56 15.77 3.83 -7.36
N GLY A 57 16.03 3.37 -8.58
CA GLY A 57 17.23 2.65 -8.99
C GLY A 57 18.36 3.61 -9.43
N LEU A 58 19.32 3.07 -10.18
CA LEU A 58 20.40 3.87 -10.77
C LEU A 58 19.79 4.95 -11.69
N PHE A 59 20.26 6.19 -11.57
CA PHE A 59 19.70 7.40 -12.23
C PHE A 59 18.32 7.86 -11.73
N GLY A 60 17.83 7.36 -10.58
CA GLY A 60 16.56 7.79 -10.01
C GLY A 60 15.33 7.21 -10.71
N LEU A 61 15.52 6.28 -11.65
CA LEU A 61 14.43 5.62 -12.35
C LEU A 61 13.63 4.72 -11.39
N PRO A 62 12.29 4.79 -11.37
CA PRO A 62 11.48 3.91 -10.53
C PRO A 62 11.71 2.43 -10.89
N GLY A 63 12.08 1.62 -9.90
CA GLY A 63 12.12 0.16 -10.00
C GLY A 63 11.02 -0.48 -9.14
N THR A 64 10.24 -1.40 -9.73
CA THR A 64 9.08 -2.06 -9.11
C THR A 64 9.32 -3.54 -8.76
N GLY A 65 10.58 -3.96 -8.60
CA GLY A 65 10.95 -5.36 -8.29
C GLY A 65 10.44 -5.89 -6.94
N GLY A 66 9.66 -5.10 -6.20
CA GLY A 66 9.33 -5.33 -4.80
C GLY A 66 8.05 -6.10 -4.51
N GLY A 67 7.37 -6.62 -5.53
CA GLY A 67 6.08 -7.28 -5.42
C GLY A 67 4.93 -6.30 -5.18
N SER A 68 3.71 -6.78 -5.45
CA SER A 68 2.50 -5.98 -5.32
C SER A 68 1.39 -6.74 -4.59
N LEU A 69 0.43 -5.99 -4.06
CA LEU A 69 -0.76 -6.54 -3.42
C LEU A 69 -2.00 -5.95 -4.09
N VAL A 70 -2.86 -6.83 -4.60
CA VAL A 70 -4.21 -6.47 -5.07
C VAL A 70 -5.21 -7.00 -4.06
N LEU A 71 -6.16 -6.16 -3.64
CA LEU A 71 -7.31 -6.60 -2.86
C LEU A 71 -8.57 -5.87 -3.27
N TRP A 72 -9.71 -6.47 -2.98
CA TRP A 72 -11.00 -5.82 -3.11
C TRP A 72 -11.47 -5.35 -1.73
N VAL A 73 -11.96 -4.10 -1.64
CA VAL A 73 -12.45 -3.54 -0.38
C VAL A 73 -13.94 -3.88 -0.21
N PRO A 74 -14.33 -4.55 0.89
CA PRO A 74 -15.73 -4.90 1.13
C PRO A 74 -16.66 -3.68 1.16
N ILE A 75 -17.82 -3.84 0.54
CA ILE A 75 -18.93 -2.90 0.69
C ILE A 75 -19.61 -3.21 2.03
N ALA A 76 -19.62 -2.22 2.92
CA ALA A 76 -20.44 -2.26 4.12
C ALA A 76 -21.56 -1.21 3.97
N ARG A 77 -22.81 -1.64 4.13
CA ARG A 77 -23.98 -0.73 4.12
C ARG A 77 -24.14 0.03 5.45
N ASP A 78 -23.51 -0.48 6.51
CA ASP A 78 -23.40 0.12 7.84
C ASP A 78 -21.91 0.31 8.25
N LYS A 79 -21.61 0.41 9.56
CA LYS A 79 -20.26 0.58 10.14
C LYS A 79 -19.26 -0.52 9.73
N GLY A 80 -18.68 -0.41 8.54
CA GLY A 80 -17.68 -1.33 8.01
C GLY A 80 -16.27 -1.10 8.56
N HIS A 81 -15.54 -2.19 8.78
CA HIS A 81 -14.13 -2.16 9.18
C HIS A 81 -13.33 -3.11 8.28
N LEU A 82 -12.23 -2.60 7.73
CA LEU A 82 -11.22 -3.40 7.06
C LEU A 82 -9.88 -2.94 7.62
N GLU A 83 -9.13 -3.88 8.17
CA GLU A 83 -7.79 -3.63 8.71
C GLU A 83 -6.85 -4.76 8.30
N ILE A 84 -5.68 -4.38 7.80
CA ILE A 84 -4.71 -5.29 7.21
C ILE A 84 -3.32 -4.97 7.76
N ASN A 85 -2.55 -6.02 8.07
CA ASN A 85 -1.12 -5.92 8.32
C ASN A 85 -0.38 -6.37 7.05
N ALA A 86 0.31 -5.44 6.38
CA ALA A 86 1.06 -5.69 5.15
C ALA A 86 2.56 -5.67 5.42
N GLN A 87 3.23 -6.80 5.20
CA GLN A 87 4.69 -6.90 5.36
C GLN A 87 5.38 -6.74 4.01
N LEU A 88 6.33 -5.81 3.94
CA LEU A 88 7.23 -5.66 2.80
C LEU A 88 8.48 -6.48 3.05
N ASN A 89 8.74 -7.48 2.22
CA ASN A 89 9.94 -8.31 2.31
C ASN A 89 11.10 -7.69 1.51
N VAL A 90 12.32 -8.16 1.81
CA VAL A 90 13.50 -7.88 0.99
C VAL A 90 13.23 -8.39 -0.44
N SER A 91 13.55 -7.55 -1.43
CA SER A 91 13.68 -7.95 -2.84
C SER A 91 15.14 -8.08 -3.20
#